data_AF-A0A6J6GNS3-F1
#
_entry.id   AF-A0A6J6GNS3-F1
#
_cell.length_a   1.000
_cell.length_b   1.000
_cell.length_c   1.000
_cell.angle_alpha   90.00
_cell.angle_beta   90.00
_cell.angle_gamma   90.00
#
_symmetry.space_group_name_H-M   'P 1'
#
loop_
_entity.id
_entity.type
_entity.pdbx_description
1 polymer ?
#
loop_
_entity_poly.entity_id
_entity_poly.type
_entity_poly.pdbx_seq_one_letter_code
_entity_poly.pdbx_strand_id
1 'polypeptide(L)'
;MRGSSDVYIGVNAVDYSGYPDCRPEFIEAFQSMANLATRAGVEGDPLVIHTPLIALTKGQIVELGLGLGVDYSRTSTCYDPGADGGACRHCEACLLRAKGFADAGVSDPTRYTPG
;
A
#
# COMPACT_ATOMS: atom_id res chain seq x y z
N MET A 1 -25.25 -9.78 6.93
CA MET A 1 -24.00 -9.02 6.69
C MET A 1 -22.88 -9.77 7.39
N ARG A 2 -21.69 -9.89 6.77
CA ARG A 2 -20.51 -10.41 7.48
C ARG A 2 -19.97 -9.26 8.34
N GLY A 3 -19.88 -9.45 9.66
CA GLY A 3 -19.20 -8.51 10.54
C GLY A 3 -17.68 -8.65 10.37
N SER A 4 -16.97 -7.53 10.28
CA SER A 4 -15.51 -7.49 10.29
C SER A 4 -15.09 -6.29 11.14
N SER A 5 -14.32 -6.55 12.20
CA SER A 5 -13.79 -5.51 13.08
C SER A 5 -12.38 -5.09 12.65
N ASP A 6 -11.74 -5.83 11.75
CA ASP A 6 -10.40 -5.51 11.25
C ASP A 6 -10.44 -4.92 9.83
N VAL A 7 -9.68 -3.85 9.63
CA VAL A 7 -9.43 -3.22 8.32
C VAL A 7 -7.93 -3.11 8.10
N TYR A 8 -7.44 -3.71 7.02
CA TYR A 8 -6.03 -3.61 6.63
C TYR A 8 -5.89 -2.61 5.48
N ILE A 9 -4.98 -1.65 5.62
CA ILE A 9 -4.67 -0.68 4.56
C ILE A 9 -3.17 -0.64 4.31
N GLY A 10 -2.79 -0.52 3.04
CA GLY A 10 -1.38 -0.50 2.59
C GLY A 10 -0.73 0.88 2.60
N VAL A 11 -1.18 1.79 3.48
CA VAL A 11 -0.60 3.14 3.58
C VAL A 11 0.87 3.07 3.97
N ASN A 12 1.65 4.03 3.48
CA ASN A 12 3.09 4.11 3.68
C ASN A 12 3.48 5.56 3.99
N ALA A 13 4.27 5.77 5.04
CA ALA A 13 4.67 7.11 5.49
C ALA A 13 6.15 7.43 5.19
N VAL A 14 6.96 6.43 4.83
CA VAL A 14 8.41 6.57 4.66
C VAL A 14 8.77 7.20 3.32
N ASP A 15 8.19 6.71 2.23
CA ASP A 15 8.48 7.19 0.87
C ASP A 15 7.63 8.43 0.51
N TYR A 16 7.53 9.35 1.48
CA TYR A 16 6.54 10.42 1.60
C TYR A 16 6.26 11.18 0.29
N SER A 17 5.08 10.96 -0.25
CA SER A 17 4.51 11.70 -1.40
C SER A 17 3.84 13.02 -1.00
N GLY A 18 3.94 13.46 0.25
CA GLY A 18 3.33 14.73 0.69
C GLY A 18 1.99 14.60 1.43
N TYR A 19 1.44 13.40 1.55
CA TYR A 19 0.07 13.16 1.98
C TYR A 19 -0.06 13.09 3.52
N PRO A 20 -0.70 14.09 4.16
CA PRO A 20 -0.78 14.17 5.63
C PRO A 20 -1.68 13.09 6.26
N ASP A 21 -2.52 12.46 5.44
CA ASP A 21 -3.46 11.38 5.76
C ASP A 21 -2.81 9.98 5.76
N CYS A 22 -1.55 9.86 5.34
CA CYS A 22 -0.83 8.59 5.39
C CYS A 22 -0.03 8.38 6.70
N ARG A 23 -0.13 9.31 7.66
CA ARG A 23 0.66 9.31 8.89
C ARG A 23 -0.02 8.53 10.03
N PRO A 24 0.75 7.91 10.95
CA PRO A 24 0.18 7.19 12.09
C PRO A 24 -0.86 7.99 12.87
N GLU A 25 -0.61 9.27 13.12
CA GLU A 25 -1.48 10.15 13.91
C GLU A 25 -2.84 10.36 13.23
N PHE A 26 -2.88 10.44 11.89
CA PHE A 26 -4.14 10.53 11.16
C PHE A 26 -4.92 9.23 11.27
N ILE A 27 -4.24 8.08 11.11
CA ILE A 27 -4.89 6.77 11.20
C ILE A 27 -5.48 6.53 12.59
N GLU A 28 -4.74 6.86 13.65
CA GLU A 28 -5.20 6.76 15.04
C GLU A 28 -6.42 7.67 15.31
N ALA A 29 -6.38 8.91 14.82
CA ALA A 29 -7.48 9.85 14.94
C ALA A 29 -8.72 9.36 14.18
N PHE A 30 -8.53 8.83 12.96
CA PHE A 30 -9.62 8.30 12.15
C PHE A 30 -10.26 7.06 12.79
N GLN A 31 -9.46 6.13 13.30
CA GLN A 31 -9.97 4.94 14.00
C GLN A 31 -10.81 5.35 15.21
N SER A 32 -10.31 6.31 16.00
CA SER A 32 -11.03 6.83 17.17
C SER A 32 -12.39 7.42 16.78
N MET A 33 -12.41 8.24 15.72
CA MET A 33 -13.64 8.83 15.19
C MET A 33 -14.60 7.76 14.66
N ALA A 34 -14.13 6.79 13.88
CA ALA A 34 -14.95 5.71 13.32
C ALA A 34 -15.62 4.87 14.41
N ASN A 35 -14.92 4.60 15.51
CA ASN A 35 -15.47 3.88 16.65
C ASN A 35 -16.53 4.68 17.43
N LEU A 36 -16.39 6.01 17.51
CA LEU A 36 -17.43 6.88 18.07
C LEU A 36 -18.65 7.01 17.17
N ALA A 37 -18.46 6.92 15.85
CA ALA A 37 -19.50 7.12 14.85
C ALA A 37 -20.34 5.87 14.54
N THR A 38 -20.04 4.72 15.16
CA THR A 38 -20.71 3.45 14.85
C THR A 38 -21.31 2.79 16.09
N ARG A 39 -22.48 2.15 15.91
CA ARG A 39 -23.13 1.37 16.97
C ARG A 39 -22.22 0.26 17.51
N ALA A 40 -21.53 -0.45 16.60
CA ALA A 40 -20.59 -1.51 16.98
C ALA A 40 -19.49 -0.97 17.91
N GLY A 41 -18.86 0.16 17.54
CA GLY A 41 -17.81 0.77 18.36
C GLY A 41 -18.30 1.21 19.75
N VAL A 42 -19.49 1.82 19.85
CA VAL A 42 -20.04 2.26 21.16
C VAL A 42 -20.62 1.11 22.00
N GLU A 43 -20.99 -0.02 21.40
CA GLU A 43 -21.49 -1.22 22.08
C GLU A 43 -20.37 -2.23 22.42
N GLY A 44 -19.09 -1.90 22.17
CA GLY A 44 -17.94 -2.69 22.59
C GLY A 44 -17.35 -3.64 21.55
N ASP A 45 -17.70 -3.48 20.27
CA ASP A 45 -17.11 -4.16 19.12
C ASP A 45 -16.41 -3.14 18.19
N PRO A 46 -15.28 -2.56 18.62
CA PRO A 46 -14.60 -1.50 17.88
C PRO A 46 -13.86 -2.04 16.65
N LEU A 47 -13.81 -1.19 15.63
CA LEU A 47 -12.92 -1.32 14.49
C LEU A 47 -11.45 -1.15 14.91
N VAL A 48 -10.57 -1.96 14.31
CA VAL A 48 -9.12 -1.84 14.33
C VAL A 48 -8.60 -1.66 12.91
N ILE A 49 -7.79 -0.62 12.70
CA ILE A 49 -7.13 -0.32 11.43
C ILE A 49 -5.67 -0.75 11.53
N HIS A 50 -5.29 -1.70 10.67
CA HIS A 50 -3.94 -2.24 10.56
C HIS A 50 -3.20 -1.60 9.40
N THR A 51 -2.00 -1.10 9.67
CA THR A 51 -1.14 -0.42 8.70
C THR A 51 0.23 -1.11 8.57
N PRO A 52 0.28 -2.39 8.17
CA PRO A 52 1.49 -3.21 8.25
C PRO A 52 2.68 -2.68 7.44
N LEU A 53 2.43 -1.77 6.48
CA LEU A 53 3.45 -1.22 5.58
C LEU A 53 3.88 0.20 5.95
N ILE A 54 3.31 0.81 7.01
CA ILE A 54 3.42 2.26 7.25
C ILE A 54 4.86 2.74 7.47
N ALA A 55 5.68 1.91 8.12
CA ALA A 55 7.06 2.21 8.49
C ALA A 55 8.09 1.50 7.59
N LEU A 56 7.66 0.80 6.53
CA LEU A 56 8.55 0.08 5.63
C LEU A 56 8.99 0.95 4.46
N THR A 57 10.22 0.80 3.96
CA THR A 57 10.62 1.35 2.65
C THR A 57 10.02 0.52 1.52
N LYS A 58 9.97 1.04 0.28
CA LYS A 58 9.58 0.21 -0.90
C LYS A 58 10.39 -1.08 -1.03
N GLY A 59 11.70 -1.05 -0.75
CA GLY A 59 12.54 -2.25 -0.76
C GLY A 59 12.07 -3.29 0.26
N GLN A 60 11.84 -2.87 1.51
CA GLN A 60 11.32 -3.75 2.56
C GLN A 60 9.92 -4.28 2.25
N ILE A 61 9.07 -3.48 1.58
CA ILE A 61 7.75 -3.94 1.12
C ILE A 61 7.89 -5.04 0.07
N VAL A 62 8.84 -4.89 -0.88
CA VAL A 62 9.15 -5.93 -1.88
C VAL A 62 9.64 -7.21 -1.21
N GLU A 63 10.60 -7.11 -0.29
CA GLU A 63 11.13 -8.25 0.46
C GLU A 63 10.03 -8.98 1.25
N LEU A 64 9.18 -8.22 1.96
CA LEU A 64 8.06 -8.78 2.71
C LEU A 64 7.08 -9.52 1.78
N GLY A 65 6.69 -8.91 0.66
CA GLY A 65 5.77 -9.56 -0.28
C GLY A 65 6.37 -10.84 -0.88
N LEU A 66 7.65 -10.82 -1.25
CA LEU A 66 8.34 -12.02 -1.74
C LEU A 66 8.40 -13.11 -0.67
N GLY A 67 8.69 -12.76 0.58
CA GLY A 67 8.67 -13.69 1.71
C GLY A 67 7.30 -14.31 1.99
N LEU A 68 6.21 -13.61 1.64
CA LEU A 68 4.83 -14.09 1.71
C LEU A 68 4.36 -14.82 0.44
N GLY A 69 5.21 -14.96 -0.59
CA GLY A 69 4.88 -15.62 -1.85
C GLY A 69 4.04 -14.77 -2.81
N VAL A 70 4.11 -13.44 -2.70
CA VAL A 70 3.42 -12.52 -3.63
C VAL A 70 4.04 -12.62 -5.02
N ASP A 71 3.20 -12.93 -6.00
CA ASP A 71 3.55 -12.82 -7.41
C ASP A 71 3.37 -11.38 -7.89
N TYR A 72 4.47 -10.61 -7.86
CA TYR A 72 4.48 -9.22 -8.28
C TYR A 72 4.19 -8.99 -9.77
N SER A 73 4.28 -10.01 -10.62
CA SER A 73 3.93 -9.91 -12.04
C SER A 73 2.42 -9.68 -12.24
N ARG A 74 1.61 -10.03 -11.23
CA ARG A 74 0.14 -9.87 -11.23
C ARG A 74 -0.34 -8.55 -10.64
N THR A 75 0.58 -7.67 -10.24
CA THR A 75 0.26 -6.38 -9.62
C THR A 75 0.41 -5.23 -10.61
N SER A 76 -0.43 -4.20 -10.47
CA SER A 76 -0.32 -2.96 -11.25
C SER A 76 -0.03 -1.79 -10.34
N THR A 77 0.86 -0.91 -10.79
CA THR A 77 1.31 0.28 -10.04
C THR A 77 1.33 1.54 -10.90
N CYS A 78 1.36 1.41 -12.23
CA CYS A 78 1.49 2.54 -13.14
C CYS A 78 0.24 3.43 -13.12
N TYR A 79 0.44 4.76 -13.11
CA TYR A 79 -0.66 5.73 -13.19
C TYR A 79 -1.19 5.97 -14.61
N ASP A 80 -0.38 5.68 -15.62
CA ASP A 80 -0.73 5.89 -17.03
C ASP A 80 -0.32 4.67 -17.86
N PRO A 81 -0.94 3.49 -17.62
CA PRO A 81 -0.58 2.29 -18.36
C PRO A 81 -0.95 2.43 -19.83
N GLY A 82 -0.14 1.84 -20.72
CA GLY A 82 -0.44 1.77 -22.14
C GLY A 82 -1.72 0.98 -22.43
N ALA A 83 -2.20 1.04 -23.67
CA ALA A 83 -3.42 0.34 -24.10
C ALA A 83 -3.35 -1.19 -23.88
N ASP A 84 -2.15 -1.76 -23.85
CA ASP A 84 -1.88 -3.16 -23.58
C ASP A 84 -1.71 -3.48 -22.07
N GLY A 85 -1.93 -2.50 -21.19
CA GLY A 85 -1.73 -2.59 -19.74
C GLY A 85 -0.27 -2.50 -19.28
N GLY A 86 0.68 -2.27 -20.19
CA GLY A 86 2.09 -2.11 -19.85
C GLY A 86 2.33 -0.84 -19.02
N ALA A 87 3.25 -0.90 -18.07
CA ALA A 87 3.65 0.26 -17.27
C ALA A 87 4.48 1.27 -18.11
N CYS A 88 4.26 2.58 -17.92
CA CYS A 88 4.82 3.63 -18.78
C CYS A 88 6.29 4.00 -18.52
N ARG A 89 6.91 3.48 -17.45
CA ARG A 89 8.29 3.78 -17.00
C ARG A 89 8.58 5.21 -16.52
N HIS A 90 7.74 6.20 -16.83
CA HIS A 90 8.05 7.60 -16.53
C HIS A 90 7.24 8.20 -15.36
N CYS A 91 6.10 7.62 -14.98
CA CYS A 91 5.34 8.14 -13.84
C CYS A 91 6.04 7.82 -12.51
N GLU A 92 5.80 8.66 -11.49
CA GLU A 92 6.40 8.51 -10.16
C GLU A 92 6.22 7.09 -9.58
N ALA A 93 5.03 6.52 -9.73
CA ALA A 93 4.74 5.17 -9.25
C ALA A 93 5.62 4.10 -9.92
N CYS A 94 5.92 4.23 -11.21
CA CYS A 94 6.85 3.33 -11.90
C CYS A 94 8.29 3.49 -11.38
N LEU A 95 8.73 4.73 -11.14
CA LEU A 95 10.07 5.02 -10.66
C LEU A 95 10.29 4.49 -9.24
N LEU A 96 9.33 4.74 -8.34
CA LEU A 96 9.36 4.24 -6.96
C LEU A 96 9.33 2.71 -6.91
N ARG A 97 8.52 2.08 -7.77
CA ARG A 97 8.48 0.62 -7.87
C ARG A 97 9.83 0.05 -8.32
N ALA A 98 10.36 0.55 -9.43
CA ALA A 98 11.64 0.10 -9.97
C ALA A 98 12.77 0.27 -8.94
N LYS A 99 12.78 1.41 -8.22
CA LYS A 99 13.69 1.64 -7.09
C LYS A 99 13.50 0.61 -5.97
N GLY A 100 12.26 0.30 -5.59
CA GLY A 100 11.96 -0.72 -4.57
C GLY A 100 12.54 -2.09 -4.91
N PHE A 101 12.36 -2.56 -6.14
CA PHE A 101 12.97 -3.83 -6.57
C PHE A 101 14.50 -3.78 -6.59
N ALA A 102 15.08 -2.66 -7.06
CA ALA A 102 16.53 -2.47 -7.07
C ALA A 102 17.11 -2.45 -5.65
N ASP A 103 16.47 -1.75 -4.71
CA ASP A 103 16.89 -1.69 -3.30
C ASP A 103 16.79 -3.05 -2.61
N ALA A 104 15.79 -3.87 -2.97
CA ALA A 104 15.62 -5.24 -2.50
C ALA A 104 16.55 -6.26 -3.19
N GLY A 105 17.38 -5.82 -4.15
CA GLY A 105 18.33 -6.70 -4.85
C GLY A 105 17.68 -7.78 -5.72
N VAL A 106 16.44 -7.57 -6.16
CA VAL A 106 15.65 -8.53 -6.93
C VAL A 106 15.22 -7.97 -8.28
N SER A 107 15.00 -8.84 -9.27
CA SER A 107 14.51 -8.43 -10.59
C SER A 107 13.06 -7.94 -10.51
N ASP A 108 12.77 -6.78 -11.12
CA ASP A 108 11.40 -6.27 -11.25
C ASP A 108 10.65 -7.05 -12.34
N PRO A 109 9.56 -7.78 -12.01
CA PRO A 109 8.78 -8.53 -12.99
C PRO A 109 7.79 -7.66 -13.79
N THR A 110 7.78 -6.34 -13.59
CA THR A 110 6.85 -5.45 -14.28
C THR A 110 7.01 -5.50 -15.79
N ARG A 111 5.88 -5.76 -16.47
CA ARG A 111 5.76 -5.55 -17.91
C ARG A 111 5.59 -4.08 -18.21
N TYR A 112 6.55 -3.50 -18.89
CA TYR A 112 6.51 -2.12 -19.34
C TYR A 112 6.08 -2.00 -20.80
N THR A 113 5.55 -0.84 -21.18
CA THR A 113 5.26 -0.53 -22.58
C THR A 113 6.54 -0.61 -23.42
N PRO A 114 6.47 -1.07 -24.67
CA PRO A 114 7.56 -0.87 -25.63
C PRO A 114 7.87 0.62 -25.74
N GLY A 115 9.17 0.95 -25.78
CA GLY A 115 9.63 2.32 -26.00
C GLY A 115 9.45 2.78 -27.44
#